data_AF-G1UAI2-F1
#
_entry.id   AF-G1UAI2-F1
#
_cell.length_a   1.000
_cell.length_b   1.000
_cell.length_c   1.000
_cell.angle_alpha   90.00
_cell.angle_beta   90.00
_cell.angle_gamma   90.00
#
_symmetry.space_group_name_H-M   'P 1'
#
loop_
_entity.id
_entity.type
_entity.pdbx_description
1 polymer ?
#
loop_
_entity_poly.entity_id
_entity_poly.type
_entity_poly.pdbx_seq_one_letter_code
_entity_poly.pdbx_strand_id
1 'polypeptide(L)'
;MSSTKHPPLPSVTNQKRKRKRQRLFAKDIENLLYAMGDRPVSTEATVNALEDVLVEYISQISYSMVNFAKSQNRTRVKLNDLAFTLRNDPMKLARFRYILEQSYKIEKAKKMFDDDKYDNKNHEDDDDDDDEEDEDDHENGRNMKDKSTTKNDSKQSKKKKKKNHT
;
A
#
# COMPACT_ATOMS: atom_id res chain seq x y z
N MET A 1 40.81 -61.37 -14.70
CA MET A 1 40.53 -60.06 -15.33
C MET A 1 39.50 -59.36 -14.45
N SER A 2 39.94 -58.42 -13.60
CA SER A 2 39.07 -57.74 -12.62
C SER A 2 38.48 -56.48 -13.26
N SER A 3 37.18 -56.45 -13.48
CA SER A 3 36.46 -55.31 -14.05
C SER A 3 36.05 -54.36 -12.93
N THR A 4 36.82 -53.30 -12.70
CA THR A 4 36.47 -52.23 -11.76
C THR A 4 35.33 -51.38 -12.33
N LYS A 5 34.10 -51.57 -11.80
CA LYS A 5 32.97 -50.66 -12.04
C LYS A 5 33.20 -49.38 -11.24
N HIS A 6 33.46 -48.27 -11.93
CA HIS A 6 33.41 -46.94 -11.32
C HIS A 6 31.96 -46.48 -11.13
N PRO A 7 31.64 -45.75 -10.03
CA PRO A 7 30.30 -45.22 -9.81
C PRO A 7 29.98 -44.09 -10.83
N PRO A 8 28.72 -43.97 -11.29
CA PRO A 8 28.33 -42.91 -12.20
C PRO A 8 28.40 -41.56 -11.49
N LEU A 9 28.97 -40.56 -12.17
CA LEU A 9 29.01 -39.18 -11.68
C LEU A 9 27.57 -38.63 -11.53
N PRO A 10 27.31 -37.80 -10.51
CA PRO A 10 26.00 -37.17 -10.35
C PRO A 10 25.70 -36.26 -11.54
N SER A 11 24.46 -36.31 -12.04
CA SER A 11 23.95 -35.42 -13.08
C SER A 11 23.97 -33.97 -12.59
N VAL A 12 24.97 -33.20 -13.02
CA VAL A 12 25.00 -31.75 -12.81
C VAL A 12 24.16 -31.09 -13.89
N THR A 13 22.86 -31.04 -13.67
CA THR A 13 22.01 -30.07 -14.37
C THR A 13 20.71 -29.90 -13.60
N ASN A 14 20.81 -29.25 -12.45
CA ASN A 14 19.69 -28.50 -11.90
C ASN A 14 19.55 -27.23 -12.76
N GLN A 15 19.14 -27.38 -14.01
CA GLN A 15 18.64 -26.28 -14.81
C GLN A 15 17.41 -25.77 -14.06
N LYS A 16 17.60 -24.76 -13.18
CA LYS A 16 16.51 -23.94 -12.68
C LYS A 16 15.70 -23.58 -13.90
N ARG A 17 14.53 -24.22 -14.09
CA ARG A 17 13.59 -23.87 -15.16
C ARG A 17 13.45 -22.37 -15.06
N LYS A 18 14.03 -21.63 -16.02
CA LYS A 18 13.91 -20.18 -16.05
C LYS A 18 12.42 -19.94 -16.01
N ARG A 19 11.92 -19.45 -14.87
CA ARG A 19 10.49 -19.18 -14.72
C ARG A 19 10.17 -18.27 -15.89
N LYS A 20 9.34 -18.76 -16.81
CA LYS A 20 8.93 -17.99 -17.99
C LYS A 20 8.40 -16.67 -17.43
N ARG A 21 8.98 -15.55 -17.83
CA ARG A 21 8.56 -14.23 -17.32
C ARG A 21 7.05 -14.15 -17.53
N GLN A 22 6.34 -13.91 -16.45
CA GLN A 22 4.90 -13.84 -16.50
C GLN A 22 4.54 -12.53 -17.21
N ARG A 23 3.87 -12.64 -18.35
CA ARG A 23 3.38 -11.50 -19.13
C ARG A 23 2.16 -10.94 -18.42
N LEU A 24 2.37 -10.05 -17.46
CA LEU A 24 1.33 -9.48 -16.60
C LEU A 24 0.53 -8.42 -17.35
N PHE A 25 1.20 -7.64 -18.21
CA PHE A 25 0.61 -6.44 -18.84
C PHE A 25 0.43 -6.55 -20.35
N ALA A 26 0.77 -7.69 -20.97
CA ALA A 26 0.76 -7.83 -22.42
C ALA A 26 -0.57 -7.40 -23.08
N LYS A 27 -1.70 -7.86 -22.55
CA LYS A 27 -3.02 -7.51 -23.10
C LYS A 27 -3.36 -6.03 -22.92
N ASP A 28 -2.99 -5.45 -21.79
CA ASP A 28 -3.25 -4.03 -21.51
C ASP A 28 -2.37 -3.13 -22.39
N ILE A 29 -1.12 -3.55 -22.63
CA ILE A 29 -0.19 -2.86 -23.54
C ILE A 29 -0.72 -2.94 -24.99
N GLU A 30 -1.19 -4.10 -25.45
CA GLU A 30 -1.78 -4.23 -26.79
C GLU A 30 -3.02 -3.33 -26.97
N ASN A 31 -3.91 -3.31 -25.96
CA ASN A 31 -5.07 -2.42 -25.97
C ASN A 31 -4.67 -0.93 -25.96
N LEU A 32 -3.65 -0.58 -25.18
CA LEU A 32 -3.15 0.79 -25.09
C LEU A 32 -2.53 1.23 -26.42
N LEU A 33 -1.72 0.37 -27.05
CA LEU A 33 -1.14 0.64 -28.36
C LEU A 33 -2.22 0.88 -29.41
N TYR A 34 -3.26 0.04 -29.44
CA TYR A 34 -4.40 0.24 -30.34
C TYR A 34 -5.13 1.56 -30.07
N ALA A 35 -5.39 1.89 -28.80
CA ALA A 35 -6.01 3.17 -28.42
C ALA A 35 -5.16 4.39 -28.80
N MET A 36 -3.84 4.22 -28.87
CA MET A 36 -2.88 5.24 -29.34
C MET A 36 -2.73 5.30 -30.87
N GLY A 37 -3.47 4.45 -31.61
CA GLY A 37 -3.47 4.42 -33.06
C GLY A 37 -2.46 3.47 -33.70
N ASP A 38 -1.88 2.52 -32.93
CA ASP A 38 -1.14 1.40 -33.51
C ASP A 38 -2.08 0.41 -34.22
N ARG A 39 -1.50 -0.55 -34.94
CA ARG A 39 -2.24 -1.59 -35.65
C ARG A 39 -3.05 -2.47 -34.67
N PRO A 40 -4.14 -3.10 -35.12
CA PRO A 40 -4.97 -3.99 -34.29
C PRO A 40 -4.21 -5.17 -33.66
N VAL A 41 -3.10 -5.59 -34.27
CA VAL A 41 -2.22 -6.63 -33.75
C VAL A 41 -0.82 -6.05 -33.63
N SER A 42 -0.40 -5.73 -32.41
CA SER A 42 0.94 -5.24 -32.12
C SER A 42 1.97 -6.37 -32.21
N THR A 43 3.22 -6.00 -32.52
CA THR A 43 4.29 -7.01 -32.61
C THR A 43 4.70 -7.48 -31.22
N GLU A 44 4.94 -8.79 -31.07
CA GLU A 44 5.31 -9.38 -29.77
C GLU A 44 6.59 -8.75 -29.20
N ALA A 45 7.55 -8.41 -30.07
CA ALA A 45 8.79 -7.74 -29.66
C ALA A 45 8.52 -6.36 -29.03
N THR A 46 7.62 -5.56 -29.62
CA THR A 46 7.21 -4.25 -29.07
C THR A 46 6.53 -4.42 -27.72
N VAL A 47 5.57 -5.35 -27.61
CA VAL A 47 4.83 -5.58 -26.37
C VAL A 47 5.77 -6.01 -25.25
N ASN A 48 6.69 -6.94 -25.53
CA ASN A 48 7.66 -7.41 -24.54
C ASN A 48 8.66 -6.31 -24.13
N ALA A 49 9.12 -5.48 -25.06
CA ALA A 49 10.00 -4.36 -24.75
C ALA A 49 9.30 -3.31 -23.86
N LEU A 50 8.05 -2.97 -24.17
CA LEU A 50 7.26 -2.03 -23.37
C LEU A 50 6.92 -2.60 -21.99
N GLU A 51 6.65 -3.91 -21.90
CA GLU A 51 6.41 -4.58 -20.63
C GLU A 51 7.66 -4.50 -19.72
N ASP A 52 8.84 -4.75 -20.27
CA ASP A 52 10.10 -4.64 -19.52
C ASP A 52 10.34 -3.22 -19.01
N VAL A 53 10.14 -2.19 -19.85
CA VAL A 53 10.26 -0.78 -19.48
C VAL A 53 9.24 -0.39 -18.40
N LEU A 54 8.00 -0.85 -18.54
CA LEU A 54 6.93 -0.55 -17.59
C LEU A 54 7.21 -1.16 -16.21
N VAL A 55 7.62 -2.44 -16.18
CA VAL A 55 7.97 -3.13 -14.94
C VAL A 55 9.16 -2.47 -14.26
N GLU A 56 10.18 -2.09 -15.02
CA GLU A 56 11.33 -1.36 -14.50
C GLU A 56 10.90 -0.01 -13.89
N TYR A 57 10.11 0.77 -14.61
CA TYR A 57 9.63 2.08 -14.15
C TYR A 57 8.82 1.97 -12.85
N ILE A 58 7.85 1.06 -12.77
CA ILE A 58 7.04 0.85 -11.55
C ILE A 58 7.92 0.39 -10.39
N SER A 59 8.91 -0.47 -10.65
CA SER A 59 9.85 -0.94 -9.63
C SER A 59 10.69 0.22 -9.08
N GLN A 60 11.25 1.07 -9.94
CA GLN A 60 12.06 2.22 -9.54
C GLN A 60 11.25 3.23 -8.68
N ILE A 61 10.00 3.51 -9.07
CA ILE A 61 9.10 4.35 -8.27
C ILE A 61 8.82 3.71 -6.92
N SER A 62 8.53 2.41 -6.89
CA SER A 62 8.23 1.69 -5.66
C SER A 62 9.41 1.70 -4.69
N TYR A 63 10.63 1.51 -5.18
CA TYR A 63 11.84 1.63 -4.36
C TYR A 63 12.01 3.04 -3.78
N SER A 64 11.77 4.06 -4.60
CA SER A 64 11.84 5.47 -4.16
C SER A 64 10.82 5.77 -3.06
N MET A 65 9.57 5.33 -3.23
CA MET A 65 8.51 5.47 -2.23
C MET A 65 8.86 4.76 -0.91
N VAL A 66 9.38 3.53 -0.99
CA VAL A 66 9.82 2.78 0.19
C VAL A 66 10.96 3.51 0.91
N ASN A 67 11.90 4.09 0.18
CA ASN A 67 13.01 4.84 0.77
C ASN A 67 12.52 6.10 1.51
N PHE A 68 11.52 6.81 0.97
CA PHE A 68 10.90 7.94 1.67
C PHE A 68 10.09 7.51 2.88
N ALA A 69 9.36 6.39 2.82
CA ALA A 69 8.68 5.86 3.99
C ALA A 69 9.70 5.51 5.11
N LYS A 70 10.81 4.88 4.74
CA LYS A 70 11.91 4.54 5.67
C LYS A 70 12.58 5.76 6.27
N SER A 71 12.83 6.82 5.50
CA SER A 71 13.43 8.06 6.03
C SER A 71 12.53 8.76 7.07
N GLN A 72 11.23 8.47 7.04
CA GLN A 72 10.24 8.91 8.02
C GLN A 72 10.00 7.86 9.14
N ASN A 73 10.88 6.87 9.29
CA ASN A 73 10.76 5.76 10.24
C ASN A 73 9.45 4.95 10.09
N ARG A 74 8.85 4.91 8.90
CA ARG A 74 7.65 4.15 8.60
C ARG A 74 7.98 2.88 7.82
N THR A 75 7.36 1.78 8.23
CA THR A 75 7.44 0.49 7.53
C THR A 75 6.42 0.39 6.40
N ARG A 76 5.31 1.12 6.51
CA ARG A 76 4.21 1.13 5.53
C ARG A 76 4.27 2.38 4.66
N VAL A 77 4.13 2.15 3.36
CA VAL A 77 4.05 3.20 2.34
C VAL A 77 2.64 3.82 2.32
N LYS A 78 2.56 5.14 2.19
CA LYS A 78 1.33 5.93 2.12
C LYS A 78 1.23 6.66 0.76
N LEU A 79 0.04 7.18 0.45
CA LEU A 79 -0.19 7.99 -0.76
C LEU A 79 0.72 9.23 -0.83
N ASN A 80 1.04 9.83 0.31
CA ASN A 80 1.98 10.96 0.39
C ASN A 80 3.39 10.60 -0.08
N ASP A 81 3.83 9.34 0.07
CA ASP A 81 5.14 8.90 -0.41
C ASP A 81 5.19 8.86 -1.95
N LEU A 82 4.07 8.50 -2.60
CA LEU A 82 3.94 8.57 -4.06
C LEU A 82 3.92 10.03 -4.54
N ALA A 83 3.14 10.88 -3.88
CA ALA A 83 3.09 12.32 -4.19
C ALA A 83 4.50 12.94 -4.13
N PHE A 84 5.25 12.60 -3.08
CA PHE A 84 6.62 13.07 -2.91
C PHE A 84 7.58 12.51 -3.97
N THR A 85 7.42 11.24 -4.34
CA THR A 85 8.22 10.63 -5.42
C THR A 85 7.99 11.33 -6.76
N LEU A 86 6.76 11.75 -7.03
CA LEU A 86 6.38 12.45 -8.26
C LEU A 86 6.62 13.97 -8.22
N ARG A 87 7.23 14.53 -7.17
CA ARG A 87 7.40 15.99 -7.00
C ARG A 87 8.13 16.70 -8.15
N ASN A 88 9.00 15.96 -8.86
CA ASN A 88 9.77 16.48 -9.99
C ASN A 88 9.04 16.34 -11.33
N ASP A 89 7.87 15.68 -11.36
CA ASP A 89 7.04 15.52 -12.54
C ASP A 89 5.66 16.15 -12.30
N PRO A 90 5.49 17.45 -12.63
CA PRO A 90 4.27 18.18 -12.31
C PRO A 90 3.04 17.60 -13.04
N MET A 91 3.21 17.02 -14.23
CA MET A 91 2.10 16.44 -15.00
C MET A 91 1.59 15.15 -14.35
N LYS A 92 2.49 14.25 -13.97
CA LYS A 92 2.10 13.02 -13.25
C LYS A 92 1.54 13.33 -11.87
N LEU A 93 2.13 14.31 -11.16
CA LEU A 93 1.64 14.73 -9.85
C LEU A 93 0.24 15.37 -9.93
N ALA A 94 0.00 16.24 -10.91
CA ALA A 94 -1.32 16.86 -11.12
C ALA A 94 -2.37 15.78 -11.44
N ARG A 95 -2.03 14.83 -12.32
CA ARG A 95 -2.92 13.72 -12.64
C ARG A 95 -3.22 12.84 -11.43
N PHE A 96 -2.21 12.54 -10.61
CA PHE A 96 -2.39 11.79 -9.37
C PHE A 96 -3.34 12.51 -8.39
N ARG A 97 -3.13 13.80 -8.16
CA ARG A 97 -4.00 14.62 -7.30
C ARG A 97 -5.45 14.65 -7.79
N TYR A 98 -5.65 14.85 -9.09
CA TYR A 98 -6.97 14.82 -9.70
C TYR A 98 -7.67 13.48 -9.45
N ILE A 99 -6.98 12.35 -9.64
CA ILE A 99 -7.55 11.01 -9.41
C ILE A 99 -7.98 10.84 -7.95
N LEU A 100 -7.18 11.30 -6.99
CA LEU A 100 -7.54 11.24 -5.56
C LEU A 100 -8.80 12.06 -5.27
N GLU A 101 -8.87 13.28 -5.81
CA GLU A 101 -10.00 14.17 -5.63
C GLU A 101 -11.29 13.56 -6.22
N GLN A 102 -11.23 13.03 -7.44
CA GLN A 102 -12.40 12.39 -8.05
C GLN A 102 -12.82 11.14 -7.31
N SER A 103 -11.86 10.34 -6.83
CA SER A 103 -12.16 9.14 -6.03
C SER A 103 -12.87 9.51 -4.73
N TYR A 104 -12.42 10.57 -4.06
CA TYR A 104 -13.07 11.11 -2.86
C TYR A 104 -14.49 11.60 -3.16
N LYS A 105 -14.69 12.35 -4.25
CA LYS A 105 -16.03 12.81 -4.69
C LYS A 105 -16.98 11.65 -4.96
N ILE A 106 -16.50 10.61 -5.66
CA ILE A 106 -17.29 9.40 -5.95
C ILE A 106 -17.65 8.68 -4.65
N GLU A 107 -16.71 8.54 -3.72
CA GLU A 107 -16.97 7.87 -2.44
C GLU A 107 -17.96 8.65 -1.58
N LYS A 108 -17.84 9.98 -1.53
CA LYS A 108 -18.79 10.86 -0.83
C LYS A 108 -20.20 10.74 -1.43
N ALA A 109 -20.31 10.79 -2.76
CA ALA A 109 -21.58 10.62 -3.45
C ALA A 109 -22.20 9.24 -3.17
N LYS A 110 -21.41 8.17 -3.17
CA LYS A 110 -21.90 6.82 -2.84
C LYS A 110 -22.48 6.73 -1.43
N LYS A 111 -21.83 7.36 -0.45
CA LYS A 111 -22.31 7.39 0.94
C LYS A 111 -23.66 8.10 1.04
N MET A 112 -23.80 9.27 0.42
CA MET A 112 -25.08 10.00 0.36
C MET A 112 -26.22 9.13 -0.18
N PHE A 113 -26.00 8.36 -1.26
CA PHE A 113 -27.03 7.46 -1.79
C PHE A 113 -27.32 6.21 -0.96
N ASP A 114 -26.37 5.77 -0.12
CA ASP A 114 -26.57 4.61 0.77
C ASP A 114 -27.30 5.04 2.05
N ASP A 115 -27.03 6.24 2.57
CA ASP A 115 -27.71 6.84 3.73
C ASP A 115 -29.19 7.17 3.38
N ASP A 116 -29.45 7.73 2.18
CA ASP A 116 -30.82 7.99 1.66
C ASP A 116 -31.71 6.74 1.54
N LYS A 117 -31.12 5.53 1.49
CA LYS A 117 -31.89 4.26 1.46
C LYS A 117 -32.34 3.77 2.82
N TYR A 118 -31.72 4.26 3.90
CA TYR A 118 -32.11 3.92 5.27
C TYR A 118 -32.99 4.99 5.93
N ASP A 119 -32.96 6.23 5.43
CA ASP A 119 -33.73 7.34 6.00
C ASP A 119 -35.14 7.53 5.38
N ASN A 120 -35.63 6.57 4.58
CA ASN A 120 -37.07 6.50 4.25
C ASN A 120 -37.88 5.76 5.33
N LYS A 121 -37.54 5.99 6.59
CA LYS A 121 -38.38 5.76 7.78
C LYS A 121 -37.81 6.57 8.95
N ASN A 122 -38.35 7.77 9.11
CA ASN A 122 -38.22 8.67 10.27
C ASN A 122 -36.92 9.49 10.33
N HIS A 123 -36.99 10.72 9.84
CA HIS A 123 -36.77 11.90 10.68
C HIS A 123 -37.34 13.12 9.93
N GLU A 124 -38.60 13.44 10.25
CA GLU A 124 -39.01 14.83 10.31
C GLU A 124 -38.33 15.41 11.57
N ASP A 125 -37.88 16.66 11.48
CA ASP A 125 -37.36 17.53 12.54
C ASP A 125 -35.91 17.24 13.00
N ASP A 126 -34.99 18.09 12.58
CA ASP A 126 -34.01 18.82 13.42
C ASP A 126 -33.09 19.66 12.50
N ASP A 127 -33.64 20.76 11.95
CA ASP A 127 -32.84 21.91 11.48
C ASP A 127 -32.40 22.68 12.74
N ASP A 128 -31.26 22.33 13.33
CA ASP A 128 -30.54 23.13 14.33
C ASP A 128 -29.04 22.84 14.23
N ASP A 129 -28.38 23.38 13.19
CA ASP A 129 -26.93 23.65 13.24
C ASP A 129 -26.76 25.14 13.55
N ASP A 130 -26.85 25.47 14.84
CA ASP A 130 -26.23 26.65 15.45
C ASP A 130 -24.70 26.50 15.31
N ASP A 131 -24.13 27.11 14.26
CA ASP A 131 -22.70 27.41 14.16
C ASP A 131 -22.35 28.52 15.19
N GLU A 132 -22.20 28.15 16.47
CA GLU A 132 -21.46 28.98 17.43
C GLU A 132 -19.97 28.61 17.38
N GLU A 133 -19.19 29.54 16.81
CA GLU A 133 -17.74 29.58 16.86
C GLU A 133 -17.27 29.83 18.30
N ASP A 134 -16.76 28.82 18.99
CA ASP A 134 -15.93 29.03 20.19
C ASP A 134 -14.45 28.86 19.83
N GLU A 135 -13.82 30.01 19.55
CA GLU A 135 -12.39 30.23 19.76
C GLU A 135 -12.09 30.15 21.26
N ASP A 136 -11.31 29.17 21.70
CA ASP A 136 -10.74 29.22 23.05
C ASP A 136 -9.22 29.01 23.03
N ASP A 137 -8.54 30.14 23.05
CA ASP A 137 -7.12 30.35 23.29
C ASP A 137 -6.87 30.35 24.80
N HIS A 138 -6.15 29.35 25.31
CA HIS A 138 -5.62 29.40 26.67
C HIS A 138 -4.15 28.97 26.76
N GLU A 139 -3.30 29.95 26.53
CA GLU A 139 -1.96 30.08 27.10
C GLU A 139 -2.04 30.59 28.55
N ASN A 140 -1.62 29.80 29.55
CA ASN A 140 -0.73 30.31 30.60
C ASN A 140 -0.12 29.20 31.46
N GLY A 141 1.19 29.32 31.74
CA GLY A 141 1.95 28.36 32.53
C GLY A 141 1.91 28.62 34.05
N ARG A 142 2.49 27.66 34.80
CA ARG A 142 3.55 27.85 35.81
C ARG A 142 3.77 26.57 36.65
N ASN A 143 5.03 26.12 36.61
CA ASN A 143 5.81 25.41 37.62
C ASN A 143 5.19 25.24 39.03
N MET A 144 5.25 24.03 39.60
CA MET A 144 6.09 23.77 40.78
C MET A 144 6.23 22.27 41.11
N LYS A 145 7.34 21.99 41.78
CA LYS A 145 8.00 20.71 42.05
C LYS A 145 7.68 20.32 43.49
N ASP A 146 7.21 19.11 43.77
CA ASP A 146 7.57 18.46 45.03
C ASP A 146 7.54 16.94 45.00
N LYS A 147 8.38 16.37 45.87
CA LYS A 147 8.95 15.03 45.89
C LYS A 147 8.59 14.38 47.22
N SER A 148 7.90 13.23 47.23
CA SER A 148 7.90 12.28 48.37
C SER A 148 7.26 10.95 47.92
N THR A 149 8.07 9.92 47.64
CA THR A 149 8.48 8.80 48.50
C THR A 149 7.41 7.75 48.85
N THR A 150 7.67 6.51 48.36
CA THR A 150 7.38 5.18 48.94
C THR A 150 5.90 4.75 49.04
N LYS A 151 5.47 3.54 48.68
CA LYS A 151 5.98 2.20 49.04
C LYS A 151 5.53 1.13 48.03
N ASN A 152 6.30 0.05 48.06
CA ASN A 152 6.12 -1.25 47.40
C ASN A 152 4.74 -1.88 47.62
N ASP A 153 4.27 -2.64 46.64
CA ASP A 153 3.80 -3.99 46.96
C ASP A 153 3.95 -4.97 45.78
N SER A 154 4.63 -6.07 46.10
CA SER A 154 4.86 -7.24 45.28
C SER A 154 3.65 -8.16 45.27
N LYS A 155 3.28 -8.76 44.14
CA LYS A 155 2.66 -10.10 44.11
C LYS A 155 2.86 -10.83 42.79
N GLN A 156 3.63 -11.91 42.90
CA GLN A 156 3.85 -12.95 41.90
C GLN A 156 2.60 -13.81 41.65
N SER A 157 2.69 -14.61 40.57
CA SER A 157 2.20 -15.99 40.43
C SER A 157 0.83 -16.13 39.72
N LYS A 158 0.55 -17.06 38.79
CA LYS A 158 1.17 -18.34 38.40
C LYS A 158 0.88 -18.66 36.92
N LYS A 159 1.89 -19.23 36.25
CA LYS A 159 1.84 -19.89 34.93
C LYS A 159 1.25 -21.30 35.11
N LYS A 160 0.08 -21.62 34.53
CA LYS A 160 -0.51 -22.98 34.53
C LYS A 160 -0.20 -23.70 33.22
N LYS A 161 0.65 -24.72 33.31
CA LYS A 161 1.00 -25.71 32.28
C LYS A 161 -0.08 -26.81 32.32
N LYS A 162 -0.85 -27.01 31.25
CA LYS A 162 -1.86 -28.08 31.15
C LYS A 162 -1.20 -29.31 30.51
N LYS A 163 -1.25 -30.45 31.21
CA LYS A 163 -0.82 -31.79 30.76
C LYS A 163 -1.91 -32.41 29.88
N ASN A 164 -1.47 -33.20 28.90
CA ASN A 164 -2.29 -34.01 27.99
C ASN A 164 -3.00 -35.15 28.73
N HIS A 165 -4.12 -35.60 28.16
CA HIS A 165 -4.88 -36.78 28.58
C HIS A 165 -4.99 -37.75 27.40
N THR A 166 -4.81 -39.04 27.73
CA THR A 166 -5.08 -40.27 26.98
C THR A 166 -4.27 -40.54 25.71
#